data_AF-A0AA88RCL7-F1
#
_entry.id   AF-A0AA88RCL7-F1
#
_cell.length_a   1.000
_cell.length_b   1.000
_cell.length_c   1.000
_cell.angle_alpha   90.00
_cell.angle_beta   90.00
_cell.angle_gamma   90.00
#
_symmetry.space_group_name_H-M   'P 1'
#
loop_
_entity.id
_entity.type
_entity.pdbx_description
1 polymer ?
#
loop_
_entity_poly.entity_id
_entity_poly.type
_entity_poly.pdbx_seq_one_letter_code
_entity_poly.pdbx_strand_id
1 'polypeptide(L)'
;MFYDVFLSFRGIDTRLTFADHLYKALKGAGFCTFRDNEEIDRGEEIELEIKKAIPQSRSSVVVFSENFASSGWCLDELVMIMERRRTSNHVVIPVFYHVDPSDVRHQKGSFKKALDRHEQRFKGGKMGCKDWMEWMIGWSFGKAFGRHAERFKADKKACEDKWMERMKGWREALTQAADLGGMVLENQADGYEAKFIQDIVQVLQGKVSRTPLNIPGYLIGIDNKVNSISSWLHNGPSDVGIMSIWGSGGVGKTTIAKRVFDLNLKSFDAGSFQSDIAKLLRNLIVYFVYNSN
;
A
#
# COMPACT_ATOMS: atom_id res chain seq x y z
N MET A 1 4.22 -12.33 -2.44
CA MET A 1 3.32 -12.26 -3.61
C MET A 1 3.21 -10.78 -3.94
N PHE A 2 3.39 -10.37 -5.20
CA PHE A 2 3.29 -8.95 -5.55
C PHE A 2 1.82 -8.56 -5.73
N TYR A 3 1.44 -7.38 -5.23
CA TYR A 3 0.08 -6.85 -5.36
C TYR A 3 0.08 -5.65 -6.30
N ASP A 4 -0.99 -5.48 -7.06
CA ASP A 4 -1.20 -4.25 -7.83
C ASP A 4 -1.69 -3.12 -6.91
N VAL A 5 -2.58 -3.46 -5.97
CA VAL A 5 -3.28 -2.49 -5.12
C VAL A 5 -3.24 -2.95 -3.66
N PHE A 6 -2.79 -2.07 -2.76
CA PHE A 6 -3.06 -2.16 -1.32
C PHE A 6 -4.29 -1.30 -1.00
N LEU A 7 -5.35 -1.91 -0.49
CA LEU A 7 -6.56 -1.20 -0.10
C LEU A 7 -6.57 -0.96 1.41
N SER A 8 -6.30 0.30 1.81
CA SER A 8 -6.37 0.77 3.20
C SER A 8 -7.71 1.45 3.44
N PHE A 9 -8.40 1.06 4.51
CA PHE A 9 -9.70 1.60 4.86
C PHE A 9 -9.98 1.35 6.34
N ARG A 10 -10.92 2.12 6.90
CA ARG A 10 -11.39 1.87 8.26
C ARG A 10 -12.45 0.77 8.24
N GLY A 11 -12.13 -0.37 8.88
CA GLY A 11 -13.02 -1.52 8.89
C GLY A 11 -14.43 -1.23 9.40
N ILE A 12 -14.54 -0.49 10.51
CA ILE A 12 -15.85 -0.19 11.14
C ILE A 12 -16.76 0.67 10.26
N ASP A 13 -16.20 1.45 9.34
CA ASP A 13 -16.97 2.41 8.54
C ASP A 13 -17.43 1.80 7.20
N THR A 14 -16.56 1.04 6.53
CA THR A 14 -16.75 0.72 5.11
C THR A 14 -16.60 -0.75 4.75
N ARG A 15 -16.23 -1.64 5.70
CA ARG A 15 -15.85 -3.03 5.40
C ARG A 15 -16.92 -3.83 4.68
N LEU A 16 -18.16 -3.81 5.17
CA LEU A 16 -19.26 -4.61 4.62
C LEU A 16 -20.04 -3.88 3.52
N THR A 17 -19.62 -2.67 3.17
CA THR A 17 -20.30 -1.79 2.23
C THR A 17 -19.34 -1.38 1.12
N PHE A 18 -18.89 -0.12 1.12
CA PHE A 18 -18.09 0.48 0.06
C PHE A 18 -16.76 -0.26 -0.20
N ALA A 19 -16.02 -0.64 0.85
CA ALA A 19 -14.71 -1.28 0.70
C ALA A 19 -14.80 -2.70 0.15
N ASP A 20 -15.84 -3.47 0.49
CA ASP A 20 -16.08 -4.79 -0.10
C ASP A 20 -16.47 -4.70 -1.57
N HIS A 21 -17.36 -3.77 -1.92
CA HIS A 21 -17.74 -3.53 -3.30
C HIS A 21 -16.56 -3.05 -4.15
N LEU A 22 -15.74 -2.13 -3.62
CA LEU A 22 -14.52 -1.67 -4.29
C LEU A 22 -13.52 -2.81 -4.47
N TYR A 23 -13.29 -3.63 -3.45
CA TYR A 23 -12.41 -4.79 -3.54
C TYR A 23 -12.89 -5.78 -4.62
N LYS A 24 -14.19 -6.10 -4.64
CA LYS A 24 -14.79 -6.98 -5.66
C LYS A 24 -14.65 -6.39 -7.06
N ALA A 25 -14.88 -5.09 -7.23
CA ALA A 25 -14.72 -4.41 -8.52
C ALA A 25 -13.26 -4.43 -8.99
N LEU A 26 -12.29 -4.19 -8.09
CA LEU A 26 -10.86 -4.27 -8.41
C LEU A 26 -10.46 -5.69 -8.83
N LYS A 27 -10.92 -6.71 -8.12
CA LYS A 27 -10.70 -8.12 -8.49
C LYS A 27 -11.34 -8.46 -9.84
N GLY A 28 -12.58 -8.04 -10.06
CA GLY A 28 -13.29 -8.23 -11.34
C GLY A 28 -12.61 -7.51 -12.51
N ALA A 29 -11.87 -6.43 -12.25
CA ALA A 29 -11.06 -5.71 -13.23
C ALA A 29 -9.65 -6.30 -13.42
N GLY A 30 -9.33 -7.43 -12.76
CA GLY A 30 -8.06 -8.15 -12.90
C GLY A 30 -6.93 -7.70 -11.97
N PHE A 31 -7.18 -6.80 -11.00
CA PHE A 31 -6.12 -6.36 -10.08
C PHE A 31 -5.84 -7.38 -8.97
N CYS A 32 -4.57 -7.74 -8.78
CA CYS A 32 -4.12 -8.44 -7.59
C CYS A 32 -4.16 -7.49 -6.38
N THR A 33 -5.31 -7.45 -5.69
CA THR A 33 -5.53 -6.51 -4.57
C THR A 33 -5.30 -7.18 -3.22
N PHE A 34 -4.48 -6.58 -2.37
CA PHE A 34 -4.43 -6.85 -0.94
C PHE A 34 -5.47 -5.99 -0.23
N ARG A 35 -6.42 -6.61 0.45
CA ARG A 35 -7.42 -5.91 1.26
C ARG A 35 -7.02 -5.97 2.71
N ASP A 36 -6.82 -4.81 3.32
CA ASP A 36 -6.53 -4.77 4.74
C ASP A 36 -7.71 -5.30 5.58
N ASN A 37 -7.44 -6.18 6.55
CA ASN A 37 -8.47 -6.78 7.39
C ASN A 37 -8.29 -6.29 8.84
N GLU A 38 -8.97 -5.21 9.24
CA GLU A 38 -8.93 -4.66 10.61
C GLU A 38 -9.87 -5.36 11.63
N GLU A 39 -10.66 -6.38 11.26
CA GLU A 39 -11.67 -6.98 12.17
C GLU A 39 -11.13 -7.85 13.32
N ILE A 40 -9.84 -8.20 13.34
CA ILE A 40 -9.29 -9.12 14.35
C ILE A 40 -8.18 -8.41 15.10
N ASP A 41 -8.23 -8.48 16.44
CA ASP A 41 -7.10 -8.15 17.32
C ASP A 41 -5.84 -8.76 16.74
N ARG A 42 -5.03 -7.93 16.09
CA ARG A 42 -3.90 -8.39 15.27
C ARG A 42 -2.83 -8.92 16.22
N GLY A 43 -2.66 -10.24 16.25
CA GLY A 43 -1.41 -10.83 16.72
C GLY A 43 -0.23 -10.36 15.87
N GLU A 44 0.99 -10.57 16.36
CA GLU A 44 2.24 -10.17 15.69
C GLU A 44 2.35 -10.66 14.23
N GLU A 45 1.69 -11.78 13.91
CA GLU A 45 1.72 -12.39 12.59
C GLU A 45 0.97 -11.58 11.52
N ILE A 46 -0.19 -11.00 11.86
CA ILE A 46 -0.99 -10.15 10.94
C ILE A 46 -0.30 -8.80 10.72
N GLU A 47 0.38 -8.27 11.74
CA GLU A 47 1.21 -7.07 11.63
C GLU A 47 2.35 -7.26 10.62
N LEU A 48 2.98 -8.44 10.59
CA LEU A 48 4.06 -8.75 9.67
C LEU A 48 3.58 -8.87 8.21
N GLU A 49 2.37 -9.37 7.97
CA GLU A 49 1.82 -9.47 6.62
C GLU A 49 1.54 -8.09 6.01
N ILE A 50 0.99 -7.17 6.79
CA ILE A 50 0.64 -5.82 6.33
C ILE A 50 1.90 -4.99 6.09
N LYS A 51 2.88 -5.08 7.00
CA LYS A 51 4.21 -4.46 6.82
C LYS A 51 4.94 -4.98 5.59
N LYS A 52 4.60 -6.17 5.08
CA LYS A 52 5.12 -6.71 3.82
C LYS A 52 4.26 -6.32 2.61
N ALA A 53 2.93 -6.22 2.77
CA ALA A 53 1.98 -5.97 1.68
C ALA A 53 2.10 -4.57 1.07
N ILE A 54 1.93 -3.51 1.89
CA ILE A 54 2.98 -2.52 2.11
C ILE A 54 3.98 -2.37 0.95
N PRO A 55 5.26 -2.71 1.16
CA PRO A 55 6.34 -2.71 0.18
C PRO A 55 6.18 -3.57 -1.09
N GLN A 56 5.22 -4.49 -1.14
CA GLN A 56 5.03 -5.41 -2.27
C GLN A 56 3.93 -4.97 -3.24
N SER A 57 3.22 -3.89 -2.92
CA SER A 57 2.13 -3.36 -3.74
C SER A 57 2.64 -2.41 -4.84
N ARG A 58 1.94 -2.19 -5.95
CA ARG A 58 2.34 -1.17 -6.95
C ARG A 58 1.66 0.18 -6.71
N SER A 59 0.53 0.13 -6.05
CA SER A 59 -0.26 1.29 -5.67
C SER A 59 -0.97 1.07 -4.34
N SER A 60 -1.43 2.14 -3.72
CA SER A 60 -2.33 2.11 -2.57
C SER A 60 -3.57 2.97 -2.84
N VAL A 61 -4.73 2.42 -2.53
CA VAL A 61 -5.98 3.16 -2.40
C VAL A 61 -6.23 3.37 -0.91
N VAL A 62 -6.37 4.63 -0.49
CA VAL A 62 -6.63 4.98 0.90
C VAL A 62 -8.02 5.58 1.00
N VAL A 63 -8.95 4.87 1.63
CA VAL A 63 -10.33 5.30 1.83
C VAL A 63 -10.43 6.05 3.16
N PHE A 64 -10.44 7.38 3.09
CA PHE A 64 -10.70 8.25 4.22
C PHE A 64 -12.21 8.31 4.49
N SER A 65 -12.61 7.76 5.64
CA SER A 65 -13.97 7.79 6.18
C SER A 65 -14.00 8.50 7.54
N GLU A 66 -15.21 8.74 8.07
CA GLU A 66 -15.41 9.55 9.28
C GLU A 66 -14.51 9.12 10.46
N ASN A 67 -14.38 7.81 10.71
CA ASN A 67 -13.62 7.28 11.84
C ASN A 67 -12.23 6.75 11.45
N PHE A 68 -11.70 7.11 10.27
CA PHE A 68 -10.39 6.64 9.81
C PHE A 68 -9.28 6.91 10.83
N ALA A 69 -9.15 8.17 11.26
CA ALA A 69 -8.13 8.56 12.24
C ALA A 69 -8.35 8.01 13.66
N SER A 70 -9.49 7.39 13.95
CA SER A 70 -9.71 6.75 15.26
C SER A 70 -8.86 5.50 15.45
N SER A 71 -8.41 4.88 14.35
CA SER A 71 -7.48 3.74 14.37
C SER A 71 -6.03 4.24 14.28
N GLY A 72 -5.22 3.92 15.30
CA GLY A 72 -3.78 4.16 15.23
C GLY A 72 -3.11 3.33 14.12
N TRP A 73 -3.70 2.19 13.76
CA TRP A 73 -3.23 1.33 12.69
C TRP A 73 -3.46 1.95 11.30
N CYS A 74 -4.66 2.43 11.00
CA CYS A 74 -4.89 3.18 9.75
C CYS A 74 -3.91 4.35 9.58
N LEU A 75 -3.58 5.04 10.68
CA LEU A 75 -2.63 6.15 10.67
C LEU A 75 -1.18 5.69 10.47
N ASP A 76 -0.75 4.60 11.11
CA ASP A 76 0.58 4.02 10.89
C ASP A 76 0.72 3.48 9.46
N GLU A 77 -0.30 2.80 8.94
CA GLU A 77 -0.36 2.35 7.55
C GLU A 77 -0.22 3.52 6.58
N LEU A 78 -0.95 4.61 6.82
CA LEU A 78 -0.85 5.82 6.02
C LEU A 78 0.58 6.39 6.02
N VAL A 79 1.24 6.44 7.17
CA VAL A 79 2.66 6.85 7.26
C VAL A 79 3.54 5.94 6.40
N MET A 80 3.37 4.62 6.50
CA MET A 80 4.15 3.67 5.68
C MET A 80 3.89 3.85 4.18
N ILE A 81 2.64 4.06 3.77
CA ILE A 81 2.25 4.31 2.38
C ILE A 81 2.91 5.60 1.86
N MET A 82 2.86 6.68 2.65
CA MET A 82 3.41 7.97 2.25
C MET A 82 4.94 7.96 2.20
N GLU A 83 5.60 7.24 3.11
CA GLU A 83 7.05 7.03 3.06
C GLU A 83 7.45 6.20 1.83
N ARG A 84 6.66 5.17 1.51
CA ARG A 84 6.89 4.37 0.31
C ARG A 84 6.72 5.18 -0.97
N ARG A 85 5.73 6.07 -1.02
CA ARG A 85 5.56 7.03 -2.12
C ARG A 85 6.75 7.98 -2.24
N ARG A 86 7.36 8.38 -1.13
CA ARG A 86 8.54 9.27 -1.12
C ARG A 86 9.77 8.57 -1.68
N THR A 87 9.92 7.28 -1.39
CA THR A 87 11.13 6.50 -1.70
C THR A 87 11.04 5.65 -2.96
N SER A 88 9.85 5.56 -3.59
CA SER A 88 9.61 4.76 -4.79
C SER A 88 8.49 5.35 -5.66
N ASN A 89 8.30 4.83 -6.88
CA ASN A 89 7.20 5.25 -7.78
C ASN A 89 5.82 4.70 -7.35
N HIS A 90 5.59 4.55 -6.05
CA HIS A 90 4.36 4.00 -5.49
C HIS A 90 3.20 4.99 -5.69
N VAL A 91 2.19 4.55 -6.43
CA VAL A 91 1.02 5.38 -6.72
C VAL A 91 0.09 5.38 -5.52
N VAL A 92 -0.31 6.55 -5.04
CA VAL A 92 -1.30 6.68 -3.97
C VAL A 92 -2.55 7.38 -4.51
N ILE A 93 -3.71 6.79 -4.25
CA ILE A 93 -5.02 7.34 -4.61
C ILE A 93 -5.83 7.54 -3.32
N PRO A 94 -5.92 8.78 -2.83
CA PRO A 94 -6.85 9.11 -1.77
C PRO A 94 -8.28 9.05 -2.30
N VAL A 95 -9.16 8.41 -1.53
CA VAL A 95 -10.61 8.36 -1.74
C VAL A 95 -11.26 8.94 -0.50
N PHE A 96 -12.06 10.00 -0.66
CA PHE A 96 -12.78 10.65 0.41
C PHE A 96 -14.23 10.20 0.37
N TYR A 97 -14.60 9.39 1.35
CA TYR A 97 -15.90 8.74 1.46
C TYR A 97 -16.68 9.39 2.62
N HIS A 98 -17.65 10.25 2.28
CA HIS A 98 -18.42 11.04 3.25
C HIS A 98 -17.55 11.89 4.18
N VAL A 99 -16.45 12.41 3.64
CA VAL A 99 -15.49 13.26 4.36
C VAL A 99 -15.01 14.38 3.45
N ASP A 100 -14.92 15.60 3.98
CA ASP A 100 -14.29 16.72 3.27
C ASP A 100 -12.76 16.57 3.28
N PRO A 101 -12.08 16.62 2.12
CA PRO A 101 -10.62 16.62 2.05
C PRO A 101 -9.94 17.69 2.93
N SER A 102 -10.56 18.86 3.13
CA SER A 102 -10.08 19.91 4.02
C SER A 102 -10.03 19.45 5.48
N ASP A 103 -10.99 18.63 5.91
CA ASP A 103 -11.00 18.10 7.28
C ASP A 103 -9.86 17.09 7.49
N VAL A 104 -9.53 16.30 6.47
CA VAL A 104 -8.34 15.43 6.49
C VAL A 104 -7.05 16.26 6.48
N ARG A 105 -6.95 17.23 5.56
CA ARG A 105 -5.77 18.08 5.36
C ARG A 105 -5.41 18.91 6.58
N HIS A 106 -6.41 19.46 7.24
CA HIS A 106 -6.23 20.37 8.37
C HIS A 106 -6.57 19.73 9.72
N GLN A 107 -6.83 18.41 9.71
CA GLN A 107 -7.23 17.62 10.87
C GLN A 107 -8.32 18.32 11.69
N LYS A 108 -9.46 18.61 11.04
CA LYS A 108 -10.67 19.19 11.64
C LYS A 108 -11.71 18.10 11.88
N GLY A 109 -12.90 18.46 12.36
CA GLY A 109 -14.02 17.53 12.50
C GLY A 109 -13.69 16.27 13.31
N SER A 110 -14.05 15.11 12.76
CA SER A 110 -13.79 13.79 13.36
C SER A 110 -12.28 13.47 13.49
N PHE A 111 -11.46 13.91 12.52
CA PHE A 111 -10.01 13.71 12.52
C PHE A 111 -9.33 14.42 13.70
N LYS A 112 -9.76 15.65 14.01
CA LYS A 112 -9.28 16.37 15.20
C LYS A 112 -9.59 15.58 16.48
N LYS A 113 -10.87 15.21 16.64
CA LYS A 113 -11.36 14.50 17.83
C LYS A 113 -10.62 13.17 18.04
N ALA A 114 -10.30 12.48 16.94
CA ALA A 114 -9.56 11.23 16.98
C ALA A 114 -8.10 11.43 17.44
N LEU A 115 -7.39 12.42 16.89
CA LEU A 115 -6.01 12.74 17.30
C LEU A 115 -5.94 13.21 18.75
N ASP A 116 -6.87 14.05 19.19
CA ASP A 116 -6.96 14.51 20.59
C ASP A 116 -7.18 13.31 21.53
N ARG A 117 -8.00 12.33 21.13
CA ARG A 117 -8.24 11.09 21.90
C ARG A 117 -6.99 10.22 22.00
N HIS A 118 -6.22 10.07 20.92
CA HIS A 118 -4.95 9.35 20.96
C HIS A 118 -3.96 10.01 21.92
N GLU A 119 -3.87 11.34 21.88
CA GLU A 119 -3.02 12.11 22.81
C GLU A 119 -3.47 11.96 24.27
N GLN A 120 -4.78 11.99 24.53
CA GLN A 120 -5.33 11.77 25.87
C GLN A 120 -5.08 10.34 26.37
N ARG A 121 -5.26 9.31 25.54
CA ARG A 121 -4.97 7.92 25.90
C ARG A 121 -3.50 7.73 26.27
N PHE A 122 -2.59 8.35 25.52
CA PHE A 122 -1.16 8.34 25.83
C PHE A 122 -0.85 9.03 27.16
N LYS A 123 -1.49 10.19 27.45
CA LYS A 123 -1.33 10.89 28.74
C LYS A 123 -1.97 10.14 29.91
N GLY A 124 -3.14 9.54 29.71
CA GLY A 124 -3.87 8.76 30.71
C GLY A 124 -3.15 7.46 31.10
N GLY A 125 -2.54 6.78 30.12
CA GLY A 125 -1.67 5.61 30.38
C GLY A 125 -0.42 5.93 31.22
N LYS A 126 0.03 7.20 31.24
CA LYS A 126 1.13 7.65 32.11
C LYS A 126 0.70 7.92 33.55
N MET A 127 -0.58 8.23 33.81
CA MET A 127 -1.03 8.58 35.16
C MET A 127 -0.97 7.37 36.11
N GLY A 128 -1.30 6.18 35.61
CA GLY A 128 -1.22 4.94 36.40
C GLY A 128 0.19 4.56 36.90
N CYS A 129 1.26 5.11 36.31
CA CYS A 129 2.65 4.88 36.75
C CYS A 129 3.16 5.98 37.70
N LYS A 130 2.53 7.17 37.68
CA LYS A 130 2.85 8.29 38.59
C LYS A 130 2.34 8.03 40.01
N ASP A 131 1.12 7.51 40.13
CA ASP A 131 0.51 7.18 41.43
C ASP A 131 1.27 6.03 42.13
N TRP A 132 1.79 5.07 41.37
CA TRP A 132 2.69 4.02 41.86
C TRP A 132 4.03 4.58 42.41
N MET A 133 4.51 5.70 41.88
CA MET A 133 5.75 6.36 42.31
C MET A 133 5.57 7.18 43.58
N GLU A 134 4.45 7.91 43.72
CA GLU A 134 4.13 8.63 44.96
C GLU A 134 3.99 7.68 46.15
N TRP A 135 3.48 6.47 45.91
CA TRP A 135 3.41 5.40 46.91
C TRP A 135 4.78 4.82 47.30
N MET A 136 5.74 4.76 46.35
CA MET A 136 7.09 4.22 46.58
C MET A 136 8.08 5.23 47.18
N ILE A 137 7.97 6.52 46.84
CA ILE A 137 8.86 7.58 47.36
C ILE A 137 8.62 7.81 48.87
N GLY A 138 7.46 7.41 49.40
CA GLY A 138 7.16 7.44 50.83
C GLY A 138 7.99 6.48 51.71
N TRP A 139 8.77 5.56 51.14
CA TRP A 139 9.66 4.66 51.90
C TRP A 139 11.14 5.01 51.68
N SER A 140 11.81 5.40 52.77
CA SER A 140 13.22 5.80 52.81
C SER A 140 14.19 4.67 52.42
N PHE A 141 14.54 4.57 51.13
CA PHE A 141 15.73 3.84 50.64
C PHE A 141 16.44 4.63 49.52
N GLY A 142 16.78 5.89 49.81
CA GLY A 142 17.14 6.92 48.83
C GLY A 142 18.55 6.94 48.21
N LYS A 143 19.37 5.89 48.28
CA LYS A 143 20.73 5.93 47.67
C LYS A 143 21.08 4.79 46.70
N ALA A 144 20.39 3.65 46.75
CA ALA A 144 20.62 2.55 45.81
C ALA A 144 19.84 2.72 44.47
N PHE A 145 18.75 3.51 44.48
CA PHE A 145 17.86 3.69 43.34
C PHE A 145 18.14 4.94 42.49
N GLY A 146 19.12 5.78 42.82
CA GLY A 146 19.41 7.01 42.05
C GLY A 146 19.64 6.74 40.55
N ARG A 147 20.37 5.67 40.22
CA ARG A 147 20.56 5.23 38.82
C ARG A 147 19.26 4.71 38.19
N HIS A 148 18.38 4.09 38.97
CA HIS A 148 17.09 3.59 38.51
C HIS A 148 16.11 4.76 38.26
N ALA A 149 16.15 5.79 39.10
CA ALA A 149 15.35 7.00 38.95
C ALA A 149 15.79 7.81 37.71
N GLU A 150 17.09 7.97 37.48
CA GLU A 150 17.60 8.63 36.26
C GLU A 150 17.29 7.83 35.00
N ARG A 151 17.46 6.50 35.04
CA ARG A 151 17.07 5.62 33.92
C ARG A 151 15.58 5.68 33.64
N PHE A 152 14.75 5.69 34.67
CA PHE A 152 13.30 5.82 34.54
C PHE A 152 12.91 7.17 33.92
N LYS A 153 13.55 8.28 34.31
CA LYS A 153 13.35 9.59 33.67
C LYS A 153 13.75 9.56 32.19
N ALA A 154 14.88 8.92 31.86
CA ALA A 154 15.35 8.78 30.49
C ALA A 154 14.40 7.92 29.63
N ASP A 155 13.97 6.77 30.14
CA ASP A 155 13.01 5.87 29.48
C ASP A 155 11.65 6.55 29.27
N LYS A 156 11.19 7.31 30.28
CA LYS A 156 9.99 8.13 30.16
C LYS A 156 10.15 9.16 29.05
N LYS A 157 11.22 9.95 29.08
CA LYS A 157 11.50 10.99 28.06
C LYS A 157 11.55 10.39 26.66
N ALA A 158 12.28 9.29 26.48
CA ALA A 158 12.36 8.58 25.20
C ALA A 158 10.99 8.09 24.71
N CYS A 159 10.12 7.63 25.61
CA CYS A 159 8.74 7.27 25.29
C CYS A 159 7.91 8.48 24.86
N GLU A 160 8.07 9.65 25.52
CA GLU A 160 7.41 10.89 25.09
C GLU A 160 7.90 11.34 23.72
N ASP A 161 9.21 11.35 23.50
CA ASP A 161 9.82 11.75 22.23
C ASP A 161 9.33 10.85 21.08
N LYS A 162 9.33 9.52 21.28
CA LYS A 162 8.82 8.54 20.32
C LYS A 162 7.34 8.75 19.99
N TRP A 163 6.52 9.05 21.00
CA TRP A 163 5.10 9.33 20.78
C TRP A 163 4.86 10.63 20.03
N MET A 164 5.61 11.69 20.38
CA MET A 164 5.53 12.97 19.68
C MET A 164 5.93 12.85 18.21
N GLU A 165 6.96 12.04 17.92
CA GLU A 165 7.36 11.71 16.56
C GLU A 165 6.25 10.96 15.80
N ARG A 166 5.62 9.96 16.41
CA ARG A 166 4.50 9.23 15.81
C ARG A 166 3.31 10.16 15.50
N MET A 167 2.90 11.00 16.44
CA MET A 167 1.82 11.98 16.24
C MET A 167 2.15 12.99 15.13
N LYS A 168 3.41 13.43 15.05
CA LYS A 168 3.87 14.30 13.97
C LYS A 168 3.77 13.59 12.62
N GLY A 169 4.27 12.35 12.54
CA GLY A 169 4.17 11.52 11.33
C GLY A 169 2.73 11.33 10.86
N TRP A 170 1.80 11.05 11.77
CA TRP A 170 0.37 10.93 11.46
C TRP A 170 -0.21 12.21 10.86
N ARG A 171 0.05 13.37 11.49
CA ARG A 171 -0.45 14.66 10.99
C ARG A 171 0.13 14.98 9.61
N GLU A 172 1.43 14.78 9.44
CA GLU A 172 2.09 15.03 8.16
C GLU A 172 1.57 14.10 7.05
N ALA A 173 1.36 12.82 7.35
CA ALA A 173 0.86 11.86 6.37
C ALA A 173 -0.59 12.16 5.95
N LEU A 174 -1.47 12.55 6.90
CA LEU A 174 -2.83 13.00 6.61
C LEU A 174 -2.84 14.22 5.69
N THR A 175 -2.04 15.24 6.03
CA THR A 175 -1.91 16.46 5.23
C THR A 175 -1.41 16.14 3.82
N GLN A 176 -0.29 15.40 3.71
CA GLN A 176 0.30 15.06 2.42
C GLN A 176 -0.64 14.21 1.55
N ALA A 177 -1.34 13.24 2.15
CA ALA A 177 -2.30 12.42 1.42
C ALA A 177 -3.46 13.27 0.89
N ALA A 178 -3.97 14.22 1.68
CA ALA A 178 -5.02 15.14 1.24
C ALA A 178 -4.55 16.16 0.18
N ASP A 179 -3.25 16.45 0.13
CA ASP A 179 -2.64 17.33 -0.88
C ASP A 179 -2.44 16.64 -2.24
N LEU A 180 -2.51 15.30 -2.32
CA LEU A 180 -2.35 14.59 -3.59
C LEU A 180 -3.46 14.87 -4.61
N GLY A 181 -4.58 15.45 -4.17
CA GLY A 181 -5.79 15.54 -4.98
C GLY A 181 -6.38 14.14 -5.18
N GLY A 182 -7.37 13.81 -4.37
CA GLY A 182 -8.04 12.51 -4.41
C GLY A 182 -9.40 12.56 -5.09
N MET A 183 -10.13 11.47 -4.95
CA MET A 183 -11.48 11.31 -5.46
C MET A 183 -12.49 11.56 -4.34
N VAL A 184 -13.50 12.39 -4.56
CA VAL A 184 -14.52 12.75 -3.57
C VAL A 184 -15.87 12.24 -4.04
N LEU A 185 -16.50 11.38 -3.24
CA LEU A 185 -17.74 10.69 -3.61
C LEU A 185 -18.85 11.68 -4.00
N GLU A 186 -19.05 12.73 -3.19
CA GLU A 186 -20.11 13.73 -3.35
C GLU A 186 -19.99 14.52 -4.66
N ASN A 187 -18.77 14.70 -5.18
CA ASN A 187 -18.51 15.56 -6.33
C ASN A 187 -18.52 14.82 -7.68
N GLN A 188 -18.36 13.49 -7.70
CA GLN A 188 -18.04 12.75 -8.93
C GLN A 188 -19.19 11.85 -9.43
N ALA A 189 -20.06 11.39 -8.54
CA ALA A 189 -21.04 10.37 -8.87
C ALA A 189 -22.49 10.72 -8.52
N ASP A 190 -22.81 12.00 -8.28
CA ASP A 190 -24.12 12.43 -7.76
C ASP A 190 -24.51 11.69 -6.46
N GLY A 191 -23.50 11.18 -5.72
CA GLY A 191 -23.66 10.35 -4.52
C GLY A 191 -23.82 8.84 -4.75
N TYR A 192 -23.82 8.35 -6.00
CA TYR A 192 -23.96 6.91 -6.29
C TYR A 192 -22.64 6.14 -6.17
N GLU A 193 -22.49 5.36 -5.11
CA GLU A 193 -21.28 4.56 -4.81
C GLU A 193 -20.84 3.65 -5.97
N ALA A 194 -21.76 2.99 -6.67
CA ALA A 194 -21.42 2.05 -7.73
C ALA A 194 -20.68 2.72 -8.91
N LYS A 195 -21.12 3.92 -9.30
CA LYS A 195 -20.46 4.72 -10.36
C LYS A 195 -19.10 5.21 -9.87
N PHE A 196 -19.04 5.69 -8.63
CA PHE A 196 -17.79 6.14 -8.03
C PHE A 196 -16.72 5.04 -7.96
N ILE A 197 -17.13 3.81 -7.62
CA ILE A 197 -16.25 2.63 -7.63
C ILE A 197 -15.70 2.37 -9.03
N GLN A 198 -16.52 2.46 -10.07
CA GLN A 198 -16.06 2.29 -11.46
C GLN A 198 -15.04 3.36 -11.85
N ASP A 199 -15.28 4.62 -11.45
CA ASP A 199 -14.32 5.70 -11.71
C ASP A 199 -12.98 5.44 -11.02
N ILE A 200 -12.97 4.94 -9.77
CA ILE A 200 -11.74 4.57 -9.05
C ILE A 200 -10.98 3.48 -9.81
N VAL A 201 -11.68 2.43 -10.25
CA VAL A 201 -11.10 1.33 -11.04
C VAL A 201 -10.48 1.87 -12.33
N GLN A 202 -11.15 2.77 -13.05
CA GLN A 202 -10.62 3.38 -14.27
C GLN A 202 -9.36 4.22 -14.02
N VAL A 203 -9.34 5.02 -12.95
CA VAL A 203 -8.15 5.80 -12.56
C VAL A 203 -6.98 4.87 -12.24
N LEU A 204 -7.23 3.76 -11.55
CA LEU A 204 -6.20 2.75 -11.27
C LEU A 204 -5.69 2.08 -12.54
N GLN A 205 -6.56 1.71 -13.48
CA GLN A 205 -6.14 1.18 -14.79
C GLN A 205 -5.23 2.19 -15.51
N GLY A 206 -5.56 3.48 -15.49
CA GLY A 206 -4.72 4.51 -16.08
C GLY A 206 -3.33 4.64 -15.43
N LYS A 207 -3.26 4.52 -14.09
CA LYS A 207 -2.03 4.77 -13.31
C LYS A 207 -1.14 3.52 -13.13
N VAL A 208 -1.75 2.35 -12.97
CA VAL A 208 -1.05 1.07 -12.70
C VAL A 208 -0.71 0.33 -14.00
N SER A 209 -1.51 0.50 -15.07
CA SER A 209 -1.23 -0.14 -16.37
C SER A 209 -0.19 0.60 -17.23
N ARG A 210 0.44 1.66 -16.71
CA ARG A 210 1.46 2.44 -17.44
C ARG A 210 2.85 2.27 -16.86
N THR A 211 3.46 1.14 -17.18
CA THR A 211 4.90 1.14 -17.47
C THR A 211 5.17 0.15 -18.59
N PRO A 212 5.06 0.56 -19.86
CA PRO A 212 5.81 -0.12 -20.90
C PRO A 212 7.26 -0.16 -20.45
N LEU A 213 7.93 -1.30 -20.51
CA LEU A 213 9.28 -1.50 -19.99
C LEU A 213 10.32 -0.74 -20.82
N ASN A 214 10.30 0.61 -20.78
CA ASN A 214 11.13 1.58 -21.50
C ASN A 214 11.84 0.99 -22.73
N ILE A 215 11.07 0.66 -23.75
CA ILE A 215 11.60 0.19 -25.03
C ILE A 215 11.81 1.44 -25.89
N PRO A 216 13.06 1.75 -26.29
CA PRO A 216 13.31 2.89 -27.15
C PRO A 216 12.56 2.74 -28.48
N GLY A 217 11.87 3.80 -28.91
CA GLY A 217 10.99 3.79 -30.10
C GLY A 217 11.70 3.63 -31.45
N TYR A 218 13.00 3.36 -31.48
CA TYR A 218 13.82 3.25 -32.69
C TYR A 218 14.14 1.81 -33.12
N LEU A 219 13.45 0.81 -32.57
CA LEU A 219 13.74 -0.59 -32.88
C LEU A 219 13.05 -1.04 -34.17
N ILE A 220 13.81 -1.04 -35.26
CA ILE A 220 13.35 -1.50 -36.57
C ILE A 220 13.49 -3.04 -36.64
N GLY A 221 12.44 -3.74 -37.07
CA GLY A 221 12.48 -5.17 -37.37
C GLY A 221 12.19 -6.14 -36.20
N ILE A 222 11.72 -5.63 -35.05
CA ILE A 222 11.28 -6.46 -33.92
C ILE A 222 9.82 -6.94 -34.06
N ASP A 223 8.98 -6.20 -34.78
CA ASP A 223 7.53 -6.41 -34.79
C ASP A 223 7.12 -7.78 -35.37
N ASN A 224 7.77 -8.24 -36.44
CA ASN A 224 7.50 -9.57 -37.01
C ASN A 224 7.75 -10.69 -35.98
N LYS A 225 8.86 -10.61 -35.24
CA LYS A 225 9.20 -11.61 -34.20
C LYS A 225 8.24 -11.54 -33.03
N VAL A 226 7.88 -10.34 -32.60
CA VAL A 226 6.93 -10.10 -31.50
C VAL A 226 5.53 -10.60 -31.86
N ASN A 227 5.08 -10.37 -33.10
CA ASN A 227 3.77 -10.82 -33.58
C ASN A 227 3.71 -12.34 -33.71
N SER A 228 4.77 -13.00 -34.19
CA SER A 228 4.85 -14.46 -34.22
C SER A 228 4.79 -15.06 -32.82
N ILE A 229 5.50 -14.47 -31.84
CA ILE A 229 5.47 -14.93 -30.46
C ILE A 229 4.10 -14.69 -29.82
N SER A 230 3.48 -13.53 -30.04
CA SER A 230 2.16 -13.21 -29.48
C SER A 230 1.08 -14.14 -30.04
N SER A 231 1.12 -14.43 -31.34
CA SER A 231 0.23 -15.42 -31.96
C SER A 231 0.42 -16.82 -31.37
N TRP A 232 1.68 -17.25 -31.13
CA TRP A 232 1.95 -18.53 -30.49
C TRP A 232 1.44 -18.59 -29.05
N LEU A 233 1.57 -17.50 -28.29
CA LEU A 233 1.04 -17.40 -26.93
C LEU A 233 -0.48 -17.56 -26.90
N HIS A 234 -1.20 -16.85 -27.77
CA HIS A 234 -2.67 -16.91 -27.85
C HIS A 234 -3.22 -18.23 -28.36
N ASN A 235 -2.45 -18.97 -29.16
CA ASN A 235 -2.83 -20.28 -29.70
C ASN A 235 -2.16 -21.44 -28.94
N GLY A 236 -1.51 -21.14 -27.81
CA GLY A 236 -0.79 -22.11 -26.98
C GLY A 236 -1.72 -23.02 -26.17
N PRO A 237 -1.18 -24.04 -25.49
CA PRO A 237 -1.97 -24.94 -24.65
C PRO A 237 -2.68 -24.18 -23.54
N SER A 238 -3.85 -24.65 -23.11
CA SER A 238 -4.69 -24.05 -22.07
C SER A 238 -4.08 -24.06 -20.65
N ASP A 239 -2.82 -24.46 -20.50
CA ASP A 239 -2.13 -24.72 -19.22
C ASP A 239 -0.83 -23.88 -19.11
N VAL A 240 -0.13 -23.94 -17.98
CA VAL A 240 1.10 -23.16 -17.69
C VAL A 240 2.19 -23.37 -18.76
N GLY A 241 2.53 -22.31 -19.48
CA GLY A 241 3.53 -22.33 -20.55
C GLY A 241 4.80 -21.54 -20.21
N ILE A 242 5.97 -22.17 -20.29
CA ILE A 242 7.26 -21.49 -20.11
C ILE A 242 7.85 -21.14 -21.47
N MET A 243 8.18 -19.86 -21.68
CA MET A 243 8.85 -19.40 -22.89
C MET A 243 10.27 -18.93 -22.59
N SER A 244 11.24 -19.47 -23.33
CA SER A 244 12.65 -19.08 -23.24
C SER A 244 13.12 -18.43 -24.54
N ILE A 245 13.76 -17.26 -24.45
CA ILE A 245 14.34 -16.55 -25.61
C ILE A 245 15.87 -16.65 -25.51
N TRP A 246 16.50 -17.36 -26.45
CA TRP A 246 17.95 -17.56 -26.51
C TRP A 246 18.60 -16.89 -27.74
N GLY A 247 19.92 -16.68 -27.69
CA GLY A 247 20.70 -16.10 -28.80
C GLY A 247 21.92 -15.30 -28.34
N SER A 248 22.71 -14.80 -29.29
CA SER A 248 23.93 -14.05 -29.02
C SER A 248 23.71 -12.77 -28.19
N GLY A 249 24.74 -12.33 -27.46
CA GLY A 249 24.70 -11.06 -26.72
C GLY A 249 24.46 -9.87 -27.66
N GLY A 250 23.73 -8.84 -27.20
CA GLY A 250 23.46 -7.63 -28.00
C GLY A 250 22.31 -7.72 -29.02
N VAL A 251 21.75 -8.91 -29.30
CA VAL A 251 20.68 -9.12 -30.30
C VAL A 251 19.30 -8.53 -29.89
N GLY A 252 19.18 -7.97 -28.69
CA GLY A 252 17.92 -7.37 -28.22
C GLY A 252 16.91 -8.35 -27.64
N LYS A 253 17.35 -9.53 -27.17
CA LYS A 253 16.49 -10.55 -26.51
C LYS A 253 15.64 -9.97 -25.38
N THR A 254 16.28 -9.22 -24.48
CA THR A 254 15.60 -8.52 -23.38
C THR A 254 14.55 -7.55 -23.89
N THR A 255 14.83 -6.88 -25.00
CA THR A 255 13.92 -5.90 -25.60
C THR A 255 12.70 -6.57 -26.25
N ILE A 256 12.90 -7.67 -26.97
CA ILE A 256 11.82 -8.49 -27.54
C ILE A 256 10.96 -9.07 -26.43
N ALA A 257 11.58 -9.63 -25.39
CA ALA A 257 10.89 -10.21 -24.25
C ALA A 257 10.03 -9.20 -23.50
N LYS A 258 10.57 -8.00 -23.24
CA LYS A 258 9.83 -6.87 -22.67
C LYS A 258 8.64 -6.48 -23.55
N ARG A 259 8.83 -6.39 -24.87
CA ARG A 259 7.77 -5.99 -25.81
C ARG A 259 6.64 -7.03 -25.87
N VAL A 260 6.98 -8.32 -25.90
CA VAL A 260 6.01 -9.42 -25.85
C VAL A 260 5.25 -9.39 -24.53
N PHE A 261 5.95 -9.25 -23.40
CA PHE A 261 5.32 -9.16 -22.08
C PHE A 261 4.33 -7.99 -22.00
N ASP A 262 4.76 -6.78 -22.43
CA ASP A 262 3.91 -5.59 -22.42
C ASP A 262 2.65 -5.73 -23.30
N LEU A 263 2.78 -6.36 -24.47
CA LEU A 263 1.66 -6.51 -25.41
C LEU A 263 0.65 -7.57 -24.96
N ASN A 264 1.10 -8.58 -24.24
CA ASN A 264 0.28 -9.72 -23.88
C ASN A 264 -0.22 -9.66 -22.42
N LEU A 265 0.29 -8.77 -21.57
CA LEU A 265 -0.08 -8.66 -20.15
C LEU A 265 -1.60 -8.61 -19.89
N LYS A 266 -2.36 -7.95 -20.79
CA LYS A 266 -3.82 -7.79 -20.64
C LYS A 266 -4.62 -9.05 -20.96
N SER A 267 -3.99 -10.03 -21.58
CA SER A 267 -4.65 -11.24 -22.08
C SER A 267 -4.49 -12.42 -21.12
N PHE A 268 -3.87 -12.20 -19.95
CA PHE A 268 -3.48 -13.23 -18.98
C PHE A 268 -3.82 -12.74 -17.56
N ASP A 269 -4.25 -13.65 -16.69
CA ASP A 269 -4.65 -13.32 -15.32
C ASP A 269 -3.47 -12.93 -14.40
N ALA A 270 -2.26 -13.39 -14.72
CA ALA A 270 -1.04 -13.02 -14.02
C ALA A 270 0.20 -13.21 -14.92
N GLY A 271 1.24 -12.38 -14.72
CA GLY A 271 2.50 -12.50 -15.44
C GLY A 271 3.68 -11.98 -14.62
N SER A 272 4.85 -12.62 -14.78
CA SER A 272 6.09 -12.15 -14.14
C SER A 272 7.24 -12.10 -15.14
N PHE A 273 8.02 -11.03 -15.08
CA PHE A 273 9.17 -10.81 -15.95
C PHE A 273 10.45 -10.81 -15.12
N GLN A 274 11.35 -11.77 -15.36
CA GLN A 274 12.63 -11.87 -14.67
C GLN A 274 13.79 -11.77 -15.66
N SER A 275 14.53 -10.65 -15.61
CA SER A 275 15.60 -10.39 -16.57
C SER A 275 17.02 -10.74 -16.14
N ASP A 276 17.22 -11.35 -14.96
CA ASP A 276 18.56 -11.65 -14.45
C ASP A 276 18.66 -13.08 -13.89
N ILE A 277 18.89 -14.05 -14.78
CA ILE A 277 19.33 -15.40 -14.40
C ILE A 277 20.79 -15.57 -14.85
N ALA A 278 21.70 -15.28 -13.91
CA ALA A 278 23.12 -15.64 -13.83
C ALA A 278 24.06 -15.40 -15.04
N LYS A 279 25.21 -14.76 -14.75
CA LYS A 279 26.40 -14.57 -15.61
C LYS A 279 27.01 -15.86 -16.22
N LEU A 280 26.44 -17.04 -15.99
CA LEU A 280 26.95 -18.33 -16.46
C LEU A 280 26.12 -18.98 -17.58
N LEU A 281 24.90 -18.50 -17.87
CA LEU A 281 24.11 -18.97 -19.01
C LEU A 281 23.45 -17.78 -19.69
N ARG A 282 23.75 -17.55 -20.98
CA ARG A 282 23.31 -16.40 -21.79
C ARG A 282 21.80 -16.44 -22.16
N ASN A 283 20.94 -16.76 -21.20
CA ASN A 283 19.52 -17.04 -21.42
C ASN A 283 18.64 -16.03 -20.69
N LEU A 284 17.51 -15.66 -21.32
CA LEU A 284 16.45 -14.88 -20.71
C LEU A 284 15.18 -15.73 -20.71
N ILE A 285 14.57 -15.89 -19.53
CA ILE A 285 13.34 -16.68 -19.35
C ILE A 285 12.20 -15.71 -19.04
N VAL A 286 11.08 -15.83 -19.77
CA VAL A 286 9.85 -15.07 -19.49
C VAL A 286 8.80 -16.06 -19.03
N TYR A 287 8.19 -15.81 -17.88
CA TYR A 287 7.17 -16.67 -17.30
C TYR A 287 5.78 -16.09 -17.58
N PHE A 288 4.93 -16.88 -18.22
CA PHE A 288 3.50 -16.63 -18.30
C PHE A 288 2.80 -17.77 -17.57
N VAL A 289 2.00 -17.46 -16.55
CA VAL A 289 1.21 -18.46 -15.82
C VAL A 289 -0.23 -18.31 -16.27
N TYR A 290 -0.75 -19.33 -16.93
CA TYR A 290 -2.19 -19.49 -17.17
C TYR A 290 -2.78 -20.20 -15.94
N ASN A 291 -3.86 -19.68 -15.38
CA ASN A 291 -4.73 -20.50 -14.56
C ASN A 291 -5.85 -21.04 -15.47
N SER A 292 -5.84 -22.36 -15.70
CA SER A 292 -7.05 -23.07 -16.10
C SER A 292 -8.07 -23.00 -14.95
N ASN A 293 -9.35 -22.83 -15.32
CA ASN A 293 -10.55 -22.80 -14.46
C ASN A 293 -10.46 -23.63 -13.16
#